data_AF-A0A2V8DGJ2-F1
#
_entry.id   AF-A0A2V8DGJ2-F1
#
_cell.length_a   1.000
_cell.length_b   1.000
_cell.length_c   1.000
_cell.angle_alpha   90.00
_cell.angle_beta   90.00
_cell.angle_gamma   90.00
#
_symmetry.space_group_name_H-M   'P 1'
#
loop_
_entity.id
_entity.type
_entity.pdbx_description
1 polymer ?
#
loop_
_entity_poly.entity_id
_entity_poly.type
_entity_poly.pdbx_seq_one_letter_code
_entity_poly.pdbx_strand_id
1 'polypeptide(L)'
;MPGVDELLARKAMDESPELRLLFHRLNNQLGIILAHAELLEAKATTDEVVRSRASQIVASALEAMSTAKEIRRHTAGKTSEP
;
A
#
# COMPACT_ATOMS: atom_id res chain seq x y z
N MET A 1 0.04 12.93 -32.76
CA MET A 1 -1.32 12.50 -32.39
C MET A 1 -1.22 11.04 -32.01
N PRO A 2 -1.47 10.65 -30.74
CA PRO A 2 -1.41 9.24 -30.34
C PRO A 2 -2.49 8.43 -31.07
N GLY A 3 -2.21 7.17 -31.37
CA GLY A 3 -3.11 6.29 -32.11
C GLY A 3 -4.32 5.87 -31.28
N VAL A 4 -5.45 5.57 -31.93
CA VAL A 4 -6.67 5.08 -31.25
C VAL A 4 -6.44 3.82 -30.42
N ASP A 5 -5.56 2.91 -30.85
CA ASP A 5 -5.14 1.73 -30.05
C ASP A 5 -4.39 2.11 -28.77
N GLU A 6 -3.60 3.18 -28.81
CA GLU A 6 -2.84 3.68 -27.67
C GLU A 6 -3.76 4.35 -26.64
N LEU A 7 -4.82 5.02 -27.12
CA LEU A 7 -5.87 5.59 -26.28
C LEU A 7 -6.72 4.50 -25.61
N LEU A 8 -7.01 3.41 -26.33
CA LEU A 8 -7.74 2.24 -25.81
C LEU A 8 -6.90 1.43 -24.82
N ALA A 9 -5.60 1.25 -25.07
CA ALA A 9 -4.67 0.59 -24.15
C ALA A 9 -4.48 1.38 -22.85
N ARG A 10 -4.36 2.71 -22.95
CA ARG A 10 -4.31 3.60 -21.77
C ARG A 10 -5.58 3.49 -20.93
N LYS A 11 -6.75 3.43 -21.58
CA LYS A 11 -8.04 3.24 -20.89
C LYS A 11 -8.14 1.88 -20.21
N ALA A 12 -7.63 0.81 -20.85
CA ALA A 12 -7.59 -0.54 -20.27
C ALA A 12 -6.64 -0.65 -19.06
N MET A 13 -5.55 0.11 -19.03
CA MET A 13 -4.59 0.10 -17.91
C MET A 13 -5.01 1.02 -16.75
N ASP A 14 -5.71 2.12 -17.03
CA ASP A 14 -6.48 2.87 -16.03
C ASP A 14 -7.66 2.04 -15.45
N GLU A 15 -7.92 0.86 -16.03
CA GLU A 15 -8.97 -0.09 -15.68
C GLU A 15 -8.45 -1.53 -15.52
N SER A 16 -7.35 -1.81 -14.82
CA SER A 16 -7.26 -3.16 -14.20
C SER A 16 -8.03 -3.13 -12.88
N PRO A 17 -9.34 -3.47 -12.84
CA PRO A 17 -10.06 -3.60 -11.59
C PRO A 17 -9.36 -4.59 -10.66
N GLU A 18 -8.64 -5.58 -11.20
CA GLU A 18 -7.83 -6.54 -10.45
C GLU A 18 -6.74 -5.84 -9.65
N LEU A 19 -5.95 -4.95 -10.26
CA LEU A 19 -4.89 -4.23 -9.55
C LEU A 19 -5.46 -3.29 -8.49
N ARG A 20 -6.59 -2.61 -8.76
CA ARG A 20 -7.30 -1.81 -7.76
C ARG A 20 -7.78 -2.64 -6.57
N LEU A 21 -8.37 -3.81 -6.84
CA LEU A 21 -8.83 -4.74 -5.81
C LEU A 21 -7.66 -5.27 -4.97
N LEU A 22 -6.53 -5.59 -5.61
CA LEU A 22 -5.31 -6.01 -4.91
C LEU A 22 -4.77 -4.91 -4.00
N PHE A 23 -4.67 -3.66 -4.46
CA PHE A 23 -4.26 -2.54 -3.61
C PHE A 23 -5.23 -2.27 -2.46
N HIS A 24 -6.54 -2.38 -2.70
CA HIS A 24 -7.54 -2.25 -1.63
C HIS A 24 -7.35 -3.35 -0.58
N ARG A 25 -7.22 -4.61 -1.00
CA ARG A 25 -6.99 -5.76 -0.11
C ARG A 25 -5.68 -5.62 0.66
N LEU A 26 -4.60 -5.23 0.00
CA LEU A 26 -3.30 -5.01 0.62
C LEU A 26 -3.37 -3.91 1.69
N ASN A 27 -3.93 -2.75 1.36
CA ASN A 27 -4.07 -1.66 2.33
C ASN A 27 -4.96 -2.04 3.52
N ASN A 28 -6.02 -2.80 3.28
CA ASN A 28 -6.85 -3.33 4.36
C ASN A 28 -6.06 -4.26 5.30
N GLN A 29 -5.26 -5.18 4.73
CA GLN A 29 -4.41 -6.07 5.54
C GLN A 29 -3.35 -5.31 6.32
N LEU A 30 -2.71 -4.31 5.71
CA LEU A 30 -1.75 -3.43 6.39
C LEU A 30 -2.43 -2.64 7.52
N GLY A 31 -3.66 -2.16 7.31
CA GLY A 31 -4.43 -1.46 8.35
C GLY A 31 -4.73 -2.34 9.56
N ILE A 32 -5.10 -3.60 9.33
CA ILE A 32 -5.31 -4.58 10.41
C ILE A 32 -4.01 -4.83 11.18
N ILE A 33 -2.89 -5.02 10.47
CA ILE A 33 -1.57 -5.23 11.09
C ILE A 33 -1.18 -4.03 11.95
N LEU A 34 -1.35 -2.81 11.42
CA LEU A 34 -1.05 -1.57 12.12
C LEU A 34 -1.86 -1.46 13.41
N ALA A 35 -3.19 -1.63 13.34
CA ALA A 35 -4.06 -1.55 14.50
C ALA A 35 -3.71 -2.60 15.58
N HIS A 36 -3.34 -3.82 15.17
CA HIS A 36 -2.89 -4.85 16.10
C HIS A 36 -1.54 -4.51 16.75
N ALA A 37 -0.60 -3.93 15.99
CA ALA A 37 0.69 -3.52 16.52
C ALA A 37 0.55 -2.36 17.52
N GLU A 38 -0.25 -1.33 17.19
CA GLU A 38 -0.56 -0.22 18.10
C GLU A 38 -1.23 -0.71 19.39
N LEU A 39 -2.19 -1.64 19.27
CA LEU A 39 -2.84 -2.25 20.43
C LEU A 39 -1.86 -3.07 21.27
N LEU A 40 -0.94 -3.80 20.64
CA LEU A 40 0.09 -4.56 21.35
C LEU A 40 1.05 -3.62 22.09
N GLU A 41 1.49 -2.55 21.44
CA GLU A 41 2.35 -1.52 22.03
C GLU A 41 1.69 -0.88 23.26
N ALA A 42 0.42 -0.49 23.13
CA ALA A 42 -0.37 0.09 24.21
C ALA A 42 -0.58 -0.88 25.39
N LYS A 43 -0.67 -2.19 25.13
CA LYS A 43 -0.82 -3.22 26.16
C LYS A 43 0.50 -3.66 26.80
N ALA A 44 1.63 -3.44 26.14
CA ALA A 44 2.96 -3.80 26.63
C ALA A 44 3.48 -2.76 27.65
N THR A 45 2.71 -2.50 28.71
CA THR A 45 3.01 -1.46 29.72
C THR A 45 4.24 -1.79 30.58
N THR A 46 4.58 -3.06 30.75
CA THR A 46 5.69 -3.51 31.61
C THR A 46 6.78 -4.28 30.88
N ASP A 47 6.55 -4.66 29.62
CA ASP A 47 7.50 -5.41 28.80
C ASP A 47 8.06 -4.51 27.69
N GLU A 48 9.23 -3.94 27.96
CA GLU A 48 9.89 -2.99 27.06
C GLU A 48 10.36 -3.66 25.75
N VAL A 49 10.70 -4.95 25.78
CA VAL A 49 11.11 -5.70 24.59
C VAL A 49 9.92 -5.89 23.66
N VAL A 50 8.77 -6.30 24.21
CA VAL A 50 7.53 -6.44 23.44
C VAL A 50 7.07 -5.09 22.91
N ARG A 51 7.15 -4.02 23.73
CA ARG A 51 6.80 -2.66 23.30
C ARG A 51 7.68 -2.21 22.14
N SER A 52 9.00 -2.28 22.29
CA SER A 52 9.96 -1.88 21.25
C SER A 52 9.72 -2.62 19.93
N ARG A 53 9.44 -3.94 20.00
CA ARG A 53 9.11 -4.74 18.83
C ARG A 53 7.78 -4.32 18.20
N ALA A 54 6.77 -3.99 19.00
CA ALA A 54 5.49 -3.50 18.50
C ALA A 54 5.65 -2.14 17.78
N SER A 55 6.42 -1.20 18.36
CA SER A 55 6.75 0.08 17.71
C SER A 55 7.47 -0.11 16.38
N GLN A 56 8.38 -1.10 16.29
CA GLN A 56 9.04 -1.44 15.02
C GLN A 56 8.03 -1.94 13.97
N ILE A 57 7.08 -2.78 14.36
CA ILE A 57 6.03 -3.27 13.45
C ILE A 57 5.14 -2.12 12.98
N VAL A 58 4.78 -1.18 13.86
CA VAL A 58 4.05 0.05 13.50
C VAL A 58 4.81 0.83 12.43
N ALA A 59 6.10 1.10 12.65
CA ALA A 59 6.93 1.82 11.70
C ALA A 59 7.00 1.10 10.34
N SER A 60 7.26 -0.21 10.33
CA SER A 60 7.32 -1.00 9.10
C SER A 60 5.98 -1.07 8.36
N ALA A 61 4.84 -1.12 9.08
CA ALA A 61 3.52 -1.10 8.45
C ALA A 61 3.25 0.23 7.74
N LEU A 62 3.62 1.36 8.36
CA LEU A 62 3.50 2.68 7.75
C LEU A 62 4.41 2.81 6.51
N GLU A 63 5.64 2.33 6.57
CA GLU A 63 6.55 2.29 5.41
C GLU A 63 5.99 1.43 4.28
N ALA A 64 5.42 0.26 4.60
CA ALA A 64 4.78 -0.61 3.62
C ALA A 64 3.57 0.05 2.96
N MET A 65 2.74 0.78 3.71
CA MET A 65 1.62 1.56 3.16
C MET A 65 2.12 2.68 2.23
N SER A 66 3.18 3.38 2.61
CA SER A 66 3.81 4.40 1.77
C SER A 66 4.34 3.79 0.46
N THR A 67 5.03 2.66 0.55
CA THR A 67 5.53 1.90 -0.60
C THR A 67 4.39 1.45 -1.49
N ALA A 68 3.30 0.90 -0.94
CA ALA A 68 2.13 0.50 -1.71
C ALA A 68 1.49 1.69 -2.45
N LYS A 69 1.42 2.86 -1.82
CA LYS A 69 0.96 4.10 -2.45
C LYS A 69 1.88 4.54 -3.57
N GLU A 70 3.19 4.41 -3.40
CA GLU A 70 4.18 4.73 -4.43
C GLU A 70 4.10 3.77 -5.62
N ILE A 71 4.02 2.46 -5.40
CA ILE A 71 3.79 1.48 -6.46
C ILE A 71 2.52 1.85 -7.23
N ARG A 72 1.41 2.14 -6.54
CA ARG A 72 0.16 2.55 -7.20
C ARG A 72 0.35 3.80 -8.08
N ARG A 73 1.12 4.80 -7.62
CA ARG A 73 1.43 5.99 -8.41
C ARG A 73 2.25 5.65 -9.65
N HIS A 74 3.27 4.80 -9.54
CA HIS A 74 4.08 4.41 -10.69
C HIS A 74 3.34 3.48 -11.66
N THR A 75 2.44 2.62 -11.19
CA THR A 75 1.60 1.80 -12.07
C THR A 75 0.54 2.64 -12.79
N ALA A 76 0.09 3.74 -12.18
CA ALA A 76 -0.79 4.71 -12.84
C ALA A 76 -0.01 5.71 -13.73
N GLY A 77 1.27 5.97 -13.43
CA GLY A 77 2.10 6.97 -14.12
C GLY A 77 3.02 6.43 -15.22
N LYS A 78 3.43 5.15 -15.20
CA LYS A 78 4.30 4.53 -16.24
C LYS A 78 3.66 4.38 -17.62
N THR A 79 2.40 4.75 -17.79
CA THR A 79 1.70 4.86 -19.09
C THR A 79 1.93 6.20 -19.79
N SER A 80 2.79 7.07 -19.22
CA SER A 80 3.06 8.43 -19.69
C SER A 80 4.56 8.71 -19.84
N GLU A 81 5.22 8.12 -20.85
CA GLU A 81 6.43 8.71 -21.46
C GLU A 81 6.39 8.41 -22.98
N PRO A 82 6.80 9.38 -23.83
CA PRO A 82 6.53 9.40 -25.28
C PRO A 82 7.44 8.51 -26.13
#